data_AF-A0A5D0HWB4-F1
#
_entry.id   AF-A0A5D0HWB4-F1
#
_cell.length_a   1.000
_cell.length_b   1.000
_cell.length_c   1.000
_cell.angle_alpha   90.00
_cell.angle_beta   90.00
_cell.angle_gamma   90.00
#
_symmetry.space_group_name_H-M   'P 1'
#
loop_
_entity.id
_entity.type
_entity.pdbx_description
1 polymer ?
#
loop_
_entity_poly.entity_id
_entity_poly.type
_entity_poly.pdbx_seq_one_letter_code
_entity_poly.pdbx_strand_id
1 'polypeptide(L)'
;MFNLASSKYWHKLKLMKTLLSAFIAFFLISGNINANQNQEDTYSIIESTTTVDCLERAYMTAVMADNAGYSREEVEWYSQASLALCYGYSLSDLR
;
A
#
# COMPACT_ATOMS: atom_id res chain seq x y z
N MET A 1 37.03 -13.35 52.24
CA MET A 1 36.45 -14.10 51.11
C MET A 1 35.00 -13.64 50.95
N PHE A 2 34.71 -12.83 49.92
CA PHE A 2 33.37 -12.24 49.71
C PHE A 2 32.63 -12.96 48.57
N ASN A 3 31.37 -13.28 48.87
CA ASN A 3 30.47 -14.17 48.14
C ASN A 3 30.31 -13.87 46.64
N LEU A 4 30.62 -14.87 45.81
CA LEU A 4 30.45 -14.86 44.34
C LEU A 4 29.07 -15.36 43.88
N ALA A 5 28.01 -15.19 44.70
CA ALA A 5 26.65 -15.68 44.39
C ALA A 5 25.67 -14.58 43.95
N SER A 6 26.04 -13.30 44.04
CA SER A 6 25.09 -12.18 43.84
C SER A 6 24.95 -11.73 42.37
N SER A 7 25.98 -11.82 41.53
CA SER A 7 25.87 -11.27 40.16
C SER A 7 24.98 -12.09 39.23
N LYS A 8 24.88 -13.41 39.44
CA LYS A 8 24.11 -14.31 38.57
C LYS A 8 22.60 -14.02 38.66
N TYR A 9 22.12 -13.60 39.82
CA TYR A 9 20.71 -13.26 40.04
C TYR A 9 20.31 -11.93 39.36
N TRP A 10 21.20 -10.94 39.35
CA TRP A 10 20.97 -9.64 38.71
C TRP A 10 20.87 -9.76 37.18
N HIS A 11 21.73 -10.58 36.56
CA HIS A 11 21.63 -10.86 35.13
C HIS A 11 20.34 -11.60 34.77
N LYS A 12 19.89 -12.54 35.61
CA LYS A 12 18.64 -13.28 35.39
C LYS A 12 17.40 -12.38 35.54
N LEU A 13 17.42 -11.44 36.49
CA LEU A 13 16.33 -10.48 36.71
C LEU A 13 16.24 -9.43 35.57
N LYS A 14 17.39 -9.01 35.01
CA LYS A 14 17.43 -8.09 33.86
C LYS A 14 16.89 -8.75 32.59
N LEU A 15 17.20 -10.03 32.37
CA LEU A 15 16.73 -10.81 31.22
C LEU A 15 15.21 -11.01 31.22
N MET A 16 14.60 -11.25 32.40
CA MET A 16 13.14 -11.42 32.52
C MET A 16 12.37 -10.13 32.21
N LYS A 17 12.91 -8.96 32.56
CA LYS A 17 12.28 -7.66 32.24
C LYS A 17 12.38 -7.31 30.75
N THR A 18 13.47 -7.68 30.09
CA THR A 18 13.63 -7.49 28.63
C THR A 18 12.72 -8.42 27.83
N LEU A 19 12.50 -9.66 28.30
CA LEU A 19 11.59 -10.59 27.63
C LEU A 19 10.12 -10.17 27.76
N LEU A 20 9.71 -9.67 28.94
CA LEU A 20 8.33 -9.21 29.15
C LEU A 20 8.00 -7.96 28.32
N SER A 21 8.93 -7.01 28.22
CA SER A 21 8.75 -5.81 27.40
C SER A 21 8.74 -6.10 25.90
N ALA A 22 9.56 -7.05 25.43
CA ALA A 22 9.52 -7.50 24.05
C ALA A 22 8.22 -8.23 23.70
N PHE A 23 7.69 -9.05 24.62
CA PHE A 23 6.41 -9.75 24.44
C PHE A 23 5.23 -8.78 24.31
N ILE A 24 5.16 -7.74 25.15
CA ILE A 24 4.11 -6.71 25.09
C ILE A 24 4.22 -5.91 23.79
N ALA A 25 5.44 -5.54 23.36
CA ALA A 25 5.65 -4.83 22.09
C ALA A 25 5.23 -5.68 20.88
N PHE A 26 5.54 -6.97 20.86
CA PHE A 26 5.11 -7.88 19.80
C PHE A 26 3.58 -8.03 19.74
N PHE A 27 2.90 -8.09 20.89
CA PHE A 27 1.43 -8.12 20.96
C PHE A 27 0.79 -6.80 20.49
N LEU A 28 1.36 -5.64 20.85
CA LEU A 28 0.86 -4.33 20.42
C LEU A 28 1.06 -4.08 18.92
N ILE A 29 2.14 -4.62 18.33
CA ILE A 29 2.38 -4.56 16.88
C ILE A 29 1.46 -5.54 16.15
N SER A 30 1.35 -6.79 16.62
CA SER A 30 0.49 -7.80 15.99
C SER A 30 -1.00 -7.46 16.09
N GLY A 31 -1.42 -6.81 17.19
CA GLY A 31 -2.79 -6.28 17.34
C GLY A 31 -3.09 -5.09 16.43
N ASN A 32 -2.09 -4.24 16.12
CA ASN A 32 -2.25 -3.15 15.16
C ASN A 32 -2.25 -3.63 13.70
N ILE A 33 -1.47 -4.67 13.36
CA ILE A 33 -1.46 -5.24 12.00
C ILE A 33 -2.85 -5.80 11.64
N ASN A 34 -3.53 -6.46 12.57
CA ASN A 34 -4.84 -7.08 12.31
C ASN A 34 -6.04 -6.10 12.41
N ALA A 35 -5.85 -4.93 13.03
CA ALA A 35 -6.88 -3.88 13.07
C ALA A 35 -6.82 -2.93 11.85
N ASN A 36 -5.64 -2.77 11.22
CA ASN A 36 -5.48 -1.88 10.08
C ASN A 36 -5.64 -2.58 8.71
N GLN A 37 -5.51 -3.91 8.64
CA GLN A 37 -5.63 -4.64 7.38
C GLN A 37 -7.06 -4.78 6.84
N ASN A 38 -8.09 -4.54 7.66
CA ASN A 38 -9.49 -4.78 7.24
C ASN A 38 -10.31 -3.52 6.99
N GLN A 39 -9.71 -2.33 7.09
CA GLN A 39 -10.43 -1.07 6.91
C GLN A 39 -9.79 -0.10 5.91
N GLU A 40 -8.48 -0.17 5.65
CA GLU A 40 -7.84 0.69 4.64
C GLU A 40 -7.80 0.10 3.22
N ASP A 41 -7.86 -1.23 3.05
CA ASP A 41 -7.64 -1.86 1.74
C ASP A 41 -8.88 -1.90 0.82
N THR A 42 -10.04 -1.38 1.22
CA THR A 42 -11.27 -1.44 0.39
C THR A 42 -11.85 -0.08 0.01
N TYR A 43 -11.35 1.01 0.58
CA TYR A 43 -11.87 2.36 0.30
C TYR A 43 -10.79 3.43 0.28
N SER A 44 -9.69 3.23 -0.47
CA SER A 44 -9.04 4.39 -1.11
C SER A 44 -9.85 4.78 -2.35
N ILE A 45 -11.12 5.13 -2.13
CA ILE A 45 -11.91 5.81 -3.15
C ILE A 45 -11.27 7.17 -3.34
N ILE A 46 -10.59 7.31 -4.46
CA ILE A 46 -10.37 8.53 -5.23
C ILE A 46 -10.93 9.80 -4.55
N GLU A 47 -10.10 10.50 -3.78
CA GLU A 47 -10.47 11.77 -3.15
C GLU A 47 -10.17 12.99 -4.03
N SER A 48 -9.63 12.78 -5.23
CA SER A 48 -9.31 13.84 -6.17
C SER A 48 -10.28 13.80 -7.36
N THR A 49 -11.04 14.88 -7.55
CA THR A 49 -11.92 15.06 -8.72
C THR A 49 -11.15 14.82 -10.02
N THR A 50 -9.89 15.23 -10.08
CA THR A 50 -8.97 15.00 -11.19
C THR A 50 -8.84 13.52 -11.55
N THR A 51 -8.73 12.64 -10.57
CA THR A 51 -8.55 11.20 -10.81
C THR A 51 -9.83 10.55 -11.33
N VAL A 52 -11.01 10.92 -10.82
CA VAL A 52 -12.29 10.43 -11.36
C VAL A 52 -12.48 10.92 -12.79
N ASP A 53 -12.25 12.21 -13.05
CA ASP A 53 -12.38 12.82 -14.38
C ASP A 53 -11.42 12.17 -15.40
N CYS A 54 -10.19 11.86 -14.98
CA CYS A 54 -9.21 11.17 -15.83
C CYS A 54 -9.59 9.72 -16.11
N LEU A 55 -10.16 9.01 -15.13
CA LEU A 55 -10.65 7.64 -15.33
C LEU A 55 -11.89 7.61 -16.22
N GLU A 56 -12.82 8.57 -16.08
CA GLU A 56 -13.98 8.70 -16.96
C GLU A 56 -13.56 8.95 -18.41
N ARG A 57 -12.56 9.81 -18.65
CA ARG A 57 -12.00 10.03 -19.99
C ARG A 57 -11.38 8.77 -20.58
N ALA A 58 -10.59 8.04 -19.79
CA ALA A 58 -9.98 6.79 -20.22
C ALA A 58 -11.05 5.74 -20.57
N TYR A 59 -12.08 5.61 -19.74
CA TYR A 59 -13.22 4.71 -19.97
C TYR A 59 -13.98 5.07 -21.25
N MET A 60 -14.35 6.35 -21.44
CA MET A 60 -15.05 6.80 -22.64
C MET A 60 -14.21 6.57 -23.90
N THR A 61 -12.89 6.78 -23.83
CA THR A 61 -11.96 6.51 -24.93
C THR A 61 -11.94 5.02 -25.29
N ALA A 62 -11.89 4.14 -24.28
CA ALA A 62 -11.94 2.70 -24.49
C ALA A 62 -13.27 2.27 -25.16
N VAL A 63 -14.40 2.81 -24.70
CA VAL A 63 -15.73 2.54 -25.28
C VAL A 63 -15.84 3.04 -26.71
N MET A 64 -15.30 4.22 -27.02
CA MET A 64 -15.28 4.75 -28.38
C MET A 64 -14.41 3.90 -29.31
N ALA A 65 -13.26 3.44 -28.83
CA ALA A 65 -12.37 2.57 -29.59
C ALA A 65 -13.01 1.18 -29.85
N ASP A 66 -13.66 0.60 -28.85
CA ASP A 66 -14.38 -0.68 -28.99
C ASP A 66 -15.52 -0.56 -30.01
N ASN A 67 -16.31 0.52 -29.93
CA ASN A 67 -17.38 0.81 -30.90
C ASN A 67 -16.87 1.07 -32.33
N ALA A 68 -15.64 1.56 -32.48
CA ALA A 68 -14.99 1.76 -33.77
C ALA A 68 -14.40 0.46 -34.35
N GLY A 69 -14.46 -0.65 -33.61
CA GLY A 69 -13.97 -1.96 -34.05
C GLY A 69 -12.45 -2.13 -33.95
N TYR A 70 -11.78 -1.35 -33.11
CA TYR A 70 -10.36 -1.56 -32.82
C TYR A 70 -10.15 -2.89 -32.09
N SER A 71 -8.95 -3.45 -32.24
CA SER A 71 -8.56 -4.64 -31.49
C SER A 71 -8.47 -4.34 -29.99
N ARG A 72 -8.55 -5.39 -29.18
CA ARG A 72 -8.46 -5.27 -27.72
C ARG A 72 -7.16 -4.60 -27.26
N GLU A 73 -6.05 -4.90 -27.91
CA GLU A 73 -4.74 -4.30 -27.61
C GLU A 73 -4.73 -2.80 -27.91
N GLU A 74 -5.35 -2.38 -29.03
CA GLU A 74 -5.49 -0.97 -29.38
C GLU A 74 -6.41 -0.24 -28.41
N VAL A 75 -7.54 -0.84 -28.02
CA VAL A 75 -8.46 -0.28 -27.03
C VAL A 75 -7.76 -0.06 -25.69
N GLU A 76 -6.96 -1.03 -25.25
CA GLU A 76 -6.16 -0.93 -24.03
C GLU A 76 -5.10 0.18 -24.15
N TRP A 77 -4.40 0.26 -25.29
CA TRP A 77 -3.43 1.31 -25.55
C TRP A 77 -4.05 2.71 -25.55
N TYR A 78 -5.18 2.92 -26.24
CA TYR A 78 -5.88 4.20 -26.26
C TYR A 78 -6.39 4.61 -24.88
N SER A 79 -6.89 3.65 -24.09
CA SER A 79 -7.31 3.89 -22.70
C SER A 79 -6.15 4.36 -21.83
N GLN A 80 -5.01 3.68 -21.88
CA GLN A 80 -3.80 4.04 -21.12
C GLN A 80 -3.20 5.36 -21.59
N ALA A 81 -3.16 5.61 -22.91
CA ALA A 81 -2.67 6.86 -23.48
C ALA A 81 -3.54 8.05 -23.05
N SER A 82 -4.87 7.91 -23.07
CA SER A 82 -5.79 8.94 -22.59
C SER A 82 -5.60 9.22 -21.10
N LEU A 83 -5.41 8.19 -20.28
CA LEU A 83 -5.18 8.32 -18.85
C LEU A 83 -3.88 9.09 -18.57
N ALA A 84 -2.79 8.72 -19.24
CA ALA A 84 -1.50 9.37 -19.07
C ALA A 84 -1.50 10.82 -19.56
N LEU A 85 -2.13 11.10 -20.71
CA LEU A 85 -2.33 12.48 -21.18
C LEU A 85 -3.10 13.34 -20.16
N CYS A 86 -4.10 12.75 -19.50
CA CYS A 86 -4.88 13.46 -18.48
C CYS A 86 -4.05 13.83 -17.24
N TYR A 87 -3.06 13.01 -16.88
CA TYR A 87 -2.10 13.32 -15.82
C TYR A 87 -0.95 14.24 -16.28
N GLY A 88 -0.95 14.69 -17.54
CA GLY A 88 0.05 15.62 -18.07
C GLY A 88 1.33 14.97 -18.61
N TYR A 89 1.36 13.63 -18.77
CA TYR A 89 2.46 12.96 -19.45
C TYR A 89 2.40 13.24 -20.96
N SER A 90 3.56 13.31 -21.62
CA SER A 90 3.60 13.52 -23.06
C SER A 90 3.51 12.18 -23.81
N LEU A 91 2.98 12.18 -25.04
CA LEU A 91 2.96 10.97 -25.89
C LEU A 91 4.37 10.44 -26.20
N SER A 92 5.39 11.32 -26.18
CA SER A 92 6.79 10.91 -26.30
C SER A 92 7.28 10.07 -25.11
N ASP A 93 6.66 10.20 -23.94
CA ASP A 93 7.02 9.46 -22.72
C ASP A 93 6.34 8.08 -22.65
N LEU A 94 5.30 7.84 -23.46
CA LEU A 94 4.46 6.63 -23.45
C LEU A 94 4.85 5.61 -24.53
N ARG A 95 5.85 5.95 -25.33
CA ARG A 95 6.32 5.16 -26.46
C ARG A 95 7.52 4.33 -26.06
#